data_AF-A2BSR1-F1
#
_entry.id   AF-A2BSR1-F1
#
_cell.length_a   1.000
_cell.length_b   1.000
_cell.length_c   1.000
_cell.angle_alpha   90.00
_cell.angle_beta   90.00
_cell.angle_gamma   90.00
#
_symmetry.space_group_name_H-M   'P 1'
#
loop_
_entity.id
_entity.type
_entity.pdbx_description
1 polymer ?
#
loop_
_entity_poly.entity_id
_entity_poly.type
_entity_poly.pdbx_seq_one_letter_code
_entity_poly.pdbx_strand_id
1 'polypeptide(L)'
;MNILSPHDLELIIKLTLKINVILKSFFKSIQLQLVDFKLEFGYDFRNNILLADEISPDNCRLWDLNQKNDTIVSLDKDRFRNDLGGLIEAYTEIHRRMNDFLLPN
;
A
#
# COMPACT_ATOMS: atom_id res chain seq x y z
N MET A 1 9.29 -26.80 -0.75
CA MET A 1 9.11 -26.26 -2.13
C MET A 1 10.35 -25.42 -2.43
N ASN A 2 10.98 -25.57 -3.60
CA ASN A 2 12.20 -24.84 -3.99
C ASN A 2 11.83 -23.56 -4.75
N ILE A 3 11.05 -22.69 -4.10
CA ILE A 3 10.51 -21.47 -4.74
C ILE A 3 11.56 -20.35 -4.79
N LEU A 4 12.43 -20.26 -3.78
CA LEU A 4 13.40 -19.18 -3.64
C LEU A 4 14.63 -19.63 -2.84
N SER A 5 15.80 -19.01 -3.08
CA SER A 5 17.01 -19.25 -2.28
C SER A 5 16.97 -18.49 -0.94
N PRO A 6 17.70 -18.93 0.11
CA PRO A 6 17.79 -18.17 1.35
C PRO A 6 18.33 -16.74 1.19
N HIS A 7 19.27 -16.56 0.26
CA HIS A 7 19.84 -15.24 -0.07
C HIS A 7 18.78 -14.31 -0.67
N ASP A 8 18.01 -14.81 -1.63
CA ASP A 8 16.95 -14.05 -2.28
C ASP A 8 15.83 -13.70 -1.28
N LEU A 9 15.55 -14.59 -0.33
CA LEU A 9 14.53 -14.36 0.69
C LEU A 9 14.96 -13.22 1.61
N GLU A 10 16.23 -13.21 2.02
CA GLU A 10 16.81 -12.12 2.81
C GLU A 10 16.73 -10.78 2.05
N LEU A 11 17.02 -10.79 0.74
CA LEU A 11 16.90 -9.61 -0.09
C LEU A 11 15.45 -9.10 -0.17
N ILE A 12 14.47 -9.99 -0.40
CA ILE A 12 13.04 -9.64 -0.43
C ILE A 12 12.58 -9.04 0.90
N ILE A 13 13.01 -9.61 2.04
CA ILE A 13 12.68 -9.07 3.37
C ILE A 13 13.26 -7.66 3.53
N LYS A 14 14.53 -7.45 3.17
CA LYS A 14 15.18 -6.13 3.24
C LYS A 14 14.45 -5.10 2.37
N LEU A 15 14.10 -5.46 1.14
CA LEU A 15 13.34 -4.59 0.23
C LEU A 15 11.95 -4.28 0.79
N THR A 16 11.24 -5.29 1.30
CA THR A 16 9.90 -5.12 1.90
C THR A 16 9.92 -4.15 3.09
N LEU A 17 10.91 -4.27 3.99
CA LEU A 17 11.05 -3.35 5.12
C LEU A 17 11.40 -1.92 4.68
N LYS A 18 12.22 -1.77 3.63
CA LYS A 18 12.52 -0.46 3.04
C LYS A 18 11.26 0.17 2.42
N ILE A 19 10.50 -0.60 1.66
CA ILE A 19 9.23 -0.17 1.04
C ILE A 19 8.24 0.23 2.13
N ASN A 20 8.12 -0.54 3.22
CA ASN A 20 7.27 -0.21 4.36
C ASN A 20 7.59 1.19 4.92
N VAL A 21 8.87 1.53 5.13
CA VAL A 21 9.26 2.85 5.63
C VAL A 21 8.83 3.96 4.67
N ILE A 22 9.04 3.76 3.36
CA ILE A 22 8.68 4.74 2.33
C ILE A 22 7.16 4.93 2.27
N LEU A 23 6.39 3.84 2.15
CA LEU A 23 4.93 3.89 2.03
C LEU A 23 4.28 4.41 3.31
N LYS A 24 4.72 4.01 4.50
CA LYS A 24 4.19 4.56 5.76
C LYS A 24 4.40 6.07 5.85
N SER A 25 5.58 6.55 5.44
CA SER A 25 5.87 7.99 5.44
C SER A 25 4.96 8.73 4.46
N PHE A 26 4.83 8.21 3.24
CA PHE A 26 3.98 8.79 2.20
C PHE A 26 2.50 8.79 2.57
N PHE A 27 1.92 7.66 2.97
CA PHE A 27 0.50 7.62 3.32
C PHE A 27 0.19 8.52 4.52
N LYS A 28 1.09 8.60 5.50
CA LYS A 28 0.93 9.50 6.64
C LYS A 28 0.92 10.97 6.22
N SER A 29 1.73 11.38 5.24
CA SER A 29 1.72 12.77 4.76
C SER A 29 0.42 13.17 4.08
N ILE A 30 -0.34 12.20 3.56
CA ILE A 30 -1.68 12.40 2.99
C ILE A 30 -2.81 11.97 3.94
N GLN A 31 -2.57 12.01 5.26
CA GLN A 31 -3.55 11.70 6.31
C GLN A 31 -4.16 10.29 6.20
N LEU A 32 -3.35 9.31 5.81
CA LEU A 32 -3.72 7.90 5.78
C LEU A 32 -2.76 7.06 6.64
N GLN A 33 -3.31 6.11 7.37
CA GLN A 33 -2.55 5.08 8.06
C GLN A 33 -2.45 3.84 7.18
N LEU A 34 -1.21 3.49 6.80
CA LEU A 34 -0.90 2.18 6.23
C LEU A 34 -0.87 1.13 7.34
N VAL A 35 -1.89 0.28 7.36
CA VAL A 35 -2.06 -0.79 8.36
C VAL A 35 -1.19 -1.99 7.99
N ASP A 36 -1.35 -2.48 6.76
CA ASP A 36 -0.54 -3.52 6.14
C ASP A 36 -0.62 -3.41 4.60
N PHE A 37 0.21 -4.19 3.92
CA PHE A 37 0.20 -4.30 2.47
C PHE A 37 0.80 -5.64 2.02
N LYS A 38 0.49 -6.04 0.78
CA LYS A 38 1.06 -7.20 0.09
C LYS A 38 1.93 -6.74 -1.07
N LEU A 39 3.12 -7.33 -1.23
CA LEU A 39 3.97 -7.13 -2.40
C LEU A 39 4.17 -8.44 -3.15
N GLU A 40 4.42 -8.34 -4.45
CA GLU A 40 4.93 -9.43 -5.26
C GLU A 40 6.24 -9.02 -5.90
N PHE A 41 7.16 -9.99 -5.98
CA PHE A 41 8.48 -9.80 -6.56
C PHE A 41 8.67 -10.77 -7.73
N GLY A 42 9.38 -10.32 -8.74
CA GLY A 42 9.74 -11.12 -9.91
C GLY A 42 11.22 -10.99 -10.24
N TYR A 43 11.68 -11.85 -11.15
CA TYR A 43 13.02 -11.76 -11.72
C TYR A 43 12.97 -11.05 -13.06
N ASP A 44 13.91 -10.16 -13.31
CA ASP A 44 14.15 -9.62 -14.66
C ASP A 44 14.93 -10.63 -15.54
N PHE A 45 15.17 -10.27 -16.80
CA PHE A 45 15.93 -11.11 -17.74
C PHE A 45 17.41 -11.34 -17.38
N ARG A 46 17.91 -10.64 -16.35
CA ARG A 46 19.26 -10.77 -15.78
C ARG A 46 19.25 -11.47 -14.43
N ASN A 47 18.12 -12.07 -14.03
CA ASN A 47 17.90 -12.70 -12.73
C ASN A 47 18.02 -11.74 -11.52
N ASN A 48 17.77 -10.44 -11.73
CA ASN A 48 17.65 -9.49 -10.62
C ASN A 48 16.24 -9.53 -10.04
N ILE A 49 16.13 -9.51 -8.70
CA ILE A 49 14.84 -9.38 -8.03
C ILE A 49 14.35 -7.94 -8.13
N LEU A 50 13.14 -7.77 -8.65
CA LEU A 50 12.45 -6.49 -8.76
C LEU A 50 11.07 -6.59 -8.08
N LEU A 51 10.64 -5.47 -7.52
CA LEU A 51 9.24 -5.30 -7.15
C LEU A 51 8.38 -5.31 -8.42
N ALA A 52 7.28 -6.04 -8.40
CA ALA A 52 6.36 -6.21 -9.51
C ALA A 52 4.91 -5.95 -9.06
N ASP A 53 3.95 -6.47 -9.84
CA ASP A 53 2.50 -6.33 -9.60
C ASP A 53 2.09 -4.85 -9.49
N GLU A 54 1.33 -4.49 -8.46
CA GLU A 54 0.81 -3.15 -8.23
C GLU A 54 1.03 -2.70 -6.78
N ILE A 55 0.84 -1.40 -6.52
CA ILE A 55 0.62 -0.86 -5.17
C ILE A 55 -0.64 -0.01 -5.26
N SER A 56 -1.70 -0.48 -4.62
CA SER A 56 -3.05 0.06 -4.76
C SER A 56 -3.84 -0.10 -3.45
N PRO A 57 -5.00 0.56 -3.28
CA PRO A 57 -5.89 0.26 -2.15
C PRO A 57 -6.51 -1.15 -2.23
N ASP A 58 -6.24 -1.89 -3.31
CA ASP A 58 -6.64 -3.30 -3.46
C ASP A 58 -5.72 -4.22 -2.63
N ASN A 59 -4.44 -3.84 -2.50
CA ASN A 59 -3.40 -4.60 -1.80
C ASN A 59 -2.75 -3.87 -0.60
N CYS A 60 -3.21 -2.66 -0.28
CA CYS A 60 -2.85 -1.89 0.92
C CYS A 60 -4.10 -1.64 1.78
N ARG A 61 -4.02 -1.92 3.09
CA ARG A 61 -5.07 -1.47 4.02
C ARG A 61 -4.77 -0.06 4.52
N LEU A 62 -5.70 0.85 4.24
CA LEU A 62 -5.53 2.29 4.38
C LEU A 62 -6.68 2.87 5.19
N TRP A 63 -6.38 3.33 6.40
CA TRP A 63 -7.35 3.96 7.28
C TRP A 63 -7.23 5.47 7.27
N ASP A 64 -8.36 6.17 7.26
CA ASP A 64 -8.40 7.62 7.27
C ASP A 64 -8.04 8.19 8.65
N LEU A 65 -7.06 9.09 8.69
CA LEU A 65 -6.61 9.76 9.91
C LEU A 65 -7.36 11.07 10.20
N ASN A 66 -8.22 11.54 9.29
CA ASN A 66 -8.99 12.77 9.50
C ASN A 66 -10.17 12.61 10.48
N GLN A 67 -10.49 11.37 10.86
CA GLN A 67 -11.61 11.07 11.75
C GLN A 67 -11.26 11.49 13.19
N LYS A 68 -12.16 12.24 13.82
CA LYS A 68 -11.97 12.79 15.18
C LYS A 68 -12.53 11.90 16.29
N ASN A 69 -13.17 10.80 15.93
CA ASN A 69 -13.74 9.81 16.84
C ASN A 69 -12.94 8.50 16.77
N ASP A 70 -13.18 7.58 17.70
CA ASP A 70 -12.54 6.26 17.72
C ASP A 70 -13.05 5.31 16.63
N THR A 71 -13.62 5.83 15.54
CA THR A 71 -14.18 5.03 14.43
C THR A 71 -13.15 4.88 13.33
N ILE A 72 -12.82 3.64 12.99
CA ILE A 72 -11.98 3.32 11.84
C ILE A 72 -12.77 3.53 10.55
N VAL A 73 -12.27 4.39 9.67
CA VAL A 73 -12.78 4.55 8.31
C VAL A 73 -11.78 3.98 7.32
N SER A 74 -12.08 2.81 6.77
CA SER A 74 -11.28 2.20 5.70
C SER A 74 -11.55 2.90 4.37
N LEU A 75 -10.49 3.21 3.63
CA LEU A 75 -10.52 3.72 2.26
C LEU A 75 -9.97 2.70 1.25
N ASP A 76 -9.93 1.42 1.62
CA ASP A 76 -9.34 0.34 0.83
C ASP A 76 -10.38 -0.74 0.47
N LYS A 77 -9.91 -1.87 -0.08
CA LYS A 77 -10.77 -2.98 -0.50
C LYS A 77 -11.58 -3.62 0.63
N ASP A 78 -11.24 -3.39 1.90
CA ASP A 78 -12.06 -3.81 3.03
C ASP A 78 -13.47 -3.20 3.00
N ARG A 79 -13.68 -2.07 2.32
CA ARG A 79 -15.03 -1.54 2.07
C ARG A 79 -15.90 -2.50 1.25
N PHE A 80 -15.31 -3.17 0.27
CA PHE A 80 -16.00 -4.20 -0.52
C PHE A 80 -16.11 -5.51 0.27
N ARG A 81 -15.02 -5.95 0.92
CA ARG A 81 -15.02 -7.23 1.68
C ARG A 81 -16.05 -7.27 2.82
N ASN A 82 -16.34 -6.12 3.41
CA ASN A 82 -17.26 -5.99 4.55
C ASN A 82 -18.58 -5.27 4.18
N ASP A 83 -18.92 -5.17 2.89
CA ASP A 83 -20.18 -4.57 2.42
C ASP A 83 -20.46 -3.15 2.94
N LEU A 84 -19.42 -2.33 3.11
CA LEU A 84 -19.51 -0.95 3.64
C LEU A 84 -19.93 0.09 2.58
N GLY A 85 -20.05 -0.33 1.32
CA GLY A 85 -20.28 0.56 0.16
C GLY A 85 -19.17 1.58 -0.05
N GLY A 86 -19.32 2.48 -1.02
CA GLY A 86 -18.41 3.63 -1.17
C GLY A 86 -16.99 3.30 -1.67
N LEU A 87 -16.80 2.19 -2.38
CA LEU A 87 -15.47 1.74 -2.82
C LEU A 87 -14.82 2.74 -3.78
N ILE A 88 -15.57 3.19 -4.78
CA ILE A 88 -15.06 4.12 -5.81
C ILE A 88 -14.75 5.48 -5.20
N GLU A 89 -15.59 5.94 -4.27
CA GLU A 89 -15.43 7.18 -3.53
C GLU A 89 -14.16 7.15 -2.67
N ALA A 90 -13.91 6.04 -1.99
CA ALA A 90 -12.68 5.85 -1.23
C ALA A 90 -11.42 5.92 -2.11
N TYR A 91 -11.45 5.27 -3.27
CA TYR A 91 -10.29 5.24 -4.18
C TYR A 91 -10.07 6.60 -4.82
N THR A 92 -11.15 7.29 -5.16
CA THR A 92 -11.13 8.66 -5.68
C THR A 92 -10.56 9.63 -4.64
N GLU A 93 -10.91 9.47 -3.37
CA GLU A 93 -10.39 10.29 -2.28
C GLU A 93 -8.88 10.08 -2.08
N ILE A 94 -8.40 8.83 -2.13
CA ILE A 94 -6.95 8.55 -2.08
C ILE A 94 -6.25 9.26 -3.26
N HIS A 95 -6.76 9.09 -4.48
CA HIS A 95 -6.19 9.73 -5.67
C HIS A 95 -6.17 11.26 -5.56
N ARG A 96 -7.24 11.86 -5.06
CA ARG A 96 -7.32 13.31 -4.81
C ARG A 96 -6.21 13.77 -3.85
N ARG A 97 -6.07 13.10 -2.69
CA ARG A 97 -5.02 13.45 -1.71
C ARG A 97 -3.61 13.25 -2.25
N MET A 98 -3.39 12.24 -3.10
CA MET A 98 -2.11 12.04 -3.78
C MET A 98 -1.79 13.19 -4.75
N ASN A 99 -2.76 13.63 -5.55
CA ASN A 99 -2.57 14.75 -6.46
C ASN A 99 -2.28 16.05 -5.72
N ASP A 100 -3.03 16.35 -4.65
CA ASP A 100 -2.78 17.53 -3.82
C ASP A 100 -1.35 17.54 -3.22
N PHE A 101 -0.81 16.36 -2.88
CA PHE A 101 0.55 16.22 -2.36
C PHE A 101 1.64 16.38 -3.43
N LEU A 102 1.41 15.85 -4.64
CA LEU A 102 2.39 15.86 -5.72
C LEU A 102 2.41 17.18 -6.52
N LEU A 103 1.27 17.85 -6.59
CA LEU A 103 1.08 19.10 -7.33
C LEU A 103 0.53 20.19 -6.39
N PRO A 104 1.31 20.64 -5.40
CA PRO A 104 0.89 21.73 -4.54
C PRO A 104 0.73 23.01 -5.37
N ASN A 105 -0.42 23.68 -5.21
CA ASN A 105 -0.69 25.00 -5.82
C ASN A 105 0.35 26.05 -5.38
#